data_AF-A0A2E0RQ74-F1
#
_entry.id   AF-A0A2E0RQ74-F1
#
_cell.length_a   1.000
_cell.length_b   1.000
_cell.length_c   1.000
_cell.angle_alpha   90.00
_cell.angle_beta   90.00
_cell.angle_gamma   90.00
#
_symmetry.space_group_name_H-M   'P 1'
#
loop_
_entity.id
_entity.type
_entity.pdbx_description
1 polymer ?
#
loop_
_entity_poly.entity_id
_entity_poly.type
_entity_poly.pdbx_seq_one_letter_code
_entity_poly.pdbx_strand_id
1 'polypeptide(L)'
;MVRFDARYHAAFVRPALDPDGPFGRFAERLLLLELPDLPADRLATTVEFVCRRARQVPGPLRLGVTVLSGSTAVVERLVDPDRVVAFLRSTELPLVGELARLVRSLAFAFVWETWPDSSPTGAPGAVDV
;
A
#
# COMPACT_ATOMS: atom_id res chain seq x y z
N MET A 1 17.46 -17.21 -26.17
CA MET A 1 16.59 -17.89 -25.18
C MET A 1 17.11 -17.52 -23.80
N VAL A 2 16.59 -16.42 -23.22
CA VAL A 2 17.04 -15.89 -21.92
C VAL A 2 16.33 -16.69 -20.83
N ARG A 3 17.09 -17.46 -20.04
CA ARG A 3 16.57 -18.19 -18.88
C ARG A 3 16.45 -17.20 -17.73
N PHE A 4 15.27 -16.62 -17.55
CA PHE A 4 14.95 -15.80 -16.38
C PHE A 4 14.95 -16.69 -15.13
N ASP A 5 15.94 -16.49 -14.26
CA ASP A 5 16.18 -17.32 -13.09
C ASP A 5 15.20 -16.95 -11.96
N ALA A 6 14.30 -17.87 -11.63
CA ALA A 6 13.26 -17.71 -10.61
C ALA A 6 13.82 -17.40 -9.20
N ARG A 7 15.11 -17.65 -8.95
CA ARG A 7 15.77 -17.35 -7.67
C ARG A 7 15.99 -15.86 -7.43
N TYR A 8 16.19 -15.05 -8.48
CA TYR A 8 16.30 -13.59 -8.35
C TYR A 8 14.96 -12.94 -8.00
N HIS A 9 13.84 -13.52 -8.43
CA HIS A 9 12.50 -13.03 -8.11
C HIS A 9 12.17 -13.14 -6.61
N ALA A 10 12.59 -14.21 -5.94
CA ALA A 10 12.27 -14.41 -4.52
C ALA A 10 13.04 -13.45 -3.58
N ALA A 11 14.26 -13.05 -3.95
CA ALA A 11 15.12 -12.20 -3.14
C ALA A 11 14.68 -10.72 -3.11
N PHE A 12 14.04 -10.23 -4.17
CA PHE A 12 13.53 -8.84 -4.24
C PHE A 12 12.08 -8.68 -3.79
N VAL A 13 11.23 -9.70 -4.00
CA VAL A 13 9.78 -9.61 -3.73
C VAL A 13 9.46 -9.57 -2.24
N ARG A 14 10.30 -10.19 -1.39
CA ARG A 14 10.11 -10.17 0.07
C ARG A 14 10.33 -8.78 0.68
N PRO A 15 11.49 -8.13 0.51
CA PRO A 15 11.72 -6.79 1.06
C PRO A 15 10.81 -5.71 0.45
N ALA A 16 10.31 -5.90 -0.78
CA ALA A 16 9.40 -4.94 -1.40
C ALA A 16 8.04 -4.82 -0.70
N LEU A 17 7.58 -5.93 -0.10
CA LEU A 17 6.28 -6.08 0.55
C LEU A 17 6.35 -6.00 2.08
N ASP A 18 7.51 -5.67 2.63
CA ASP A 18 7.64 -5.38 4.05
C ASP A 18 7.06 -3.98 4.36
N PRO A 19 6.64 -3.70 5.61
CA PRO A 19 6.06 -2.41 5.99
C PRO A 19 6.98 -1.22 5.66
N ASP A 20 8.29 -1.37 5.87
CA ASP A 20 9.28 -0.35 5.54
C ASP A 20 9.68 -0.35 4.05
N GLY A 21 9.18 -1.35 3.31
CA GLY A 21 9.41 -1.53 1.89
C GLY A 21 8.57 -0.57 1.03
N PRO A 22 8.90 -0.47 -0.27
CA PRO A 22 8.17 0.38 -1.22
C PRO A 22 6.65 0.20 -1.24
N PHE A 23 6.12 -1.02 -1.07
CA PHE A 23 4.67 -1.23 -0.99
C PHE A 23 4.06 -0.71 0.32
N GLY A 24 4.75 -0.94 1.45
CA GLY A 24 4.28 -0.44 2.74
C GLY A 24 4.23 1.09 2.80
N ARG A 25 5.26 1.78 2.27
CA ARG A 25 5.24 3.25 2.14
C ARG A 25 4.14 3.78 1.24
N PHE A 26 3.86 3.08 0.13
CA PHE A 26 2.74 3.42 -0.74
C PHE A 26 1.40 3.28 0.01
N ALA A 27 1.19 2.16 0.70
CA ALA A 27 -0.02 1.92 1.47
C ALA A 27 -0.19 2.96 2.58
N GLU A 28 0.86 3.25 3.34
CA GLU A 28 0.86 4.27 4.38
C GLU A 28 0.45 5.64 3.84
N ARG A 29 1.09 6.12 2.76
CA ARG A 29 0.75 7.42 2.18
C ARG A 29 -0.67 7.47 1.63
N LEU A 30 -1.13 6.39 1.00
CA LEU A 30 -2.51 6.30 0.53
C LEU A 30 -3.49 6.39 1.71
N LEU A 31 -3.21 5.70 2.81
CA LEU A 31 -4.07 5.71 3.99
C LEU A 31 -4.03 7.05 4.73
N LEU A 32 -2.90 7.75 4.78
CA LEU A 32 -2.84 9.11 5.33
C LEU A 32 -3.71 10.10 4.54
N LEU A 33 -3.88 9.89 3.23
CA LEU A 33 -4.75 10.72 2.39
C LEU A 33 -6.23 10.38 2.57
N GLU A 34 -6.55 9.11 2.77
CA GLU A 34 -7.92 8.60 2.77
C GLU A 34 -8.54 8.51 4.17
N LEU A 35 -7.71 8.31 5.20
CA LEU A 35 -8.08 8.21 6.61
C LEU A 35 -7.19 9.17 7.43
N PRO A 36 -7.31 10.49 7.20
CA PRO A 36 -6.41 11.49 7.77
C PRO A 36 -6.43 11.56 9.30
N ASP A 37 -7.52 11.11 9.93
CA ASP A 37 -7.69 11.14 11.39
C ASP A 37 -7.44 9.77 12.04
N LEU A 38 -6.93 8.79 11.28
CA LEU A 38 -6.57 7.49 11.83
C LEU A 38 -5.34 7.62 12.75
N PRO A 39 -5.44 7.18 14.03
CA PRO A 39 -4.29 7.19 14.94
C PRO A 39 -3.09 6.44 14.37
N ALA A 40 -1.88 6.95 14.63
CA ALA A 40 -0.65 6.45 14.03
C ALA A 40 -0.36 4.96 14.34
N ASP A 41 -0.73 4.49 15.53
CA ASP A 41 -0.63 3.09 15.95
C ASP A 41 -1.58 2.18 15.13
N ARG A 42 -2.80 2.65 14.88
CA ARG A 42 -3.79 1.94 14.05
C ARG A 42 -3.37 1.94 12.58
N LEU A 43 -2.80 3.04 12.11
CA LEU A 43 -2.23 3.15 10.76
C LEU A 43 -1.11 2.13 10.57
N ALA A 44 -0.11 2.09 11.46
CA ALA A 44 0.99 1.14 11.39
C ALA A 44 0.49 -0.32 11.39
N THR A 45 -0.43 -0.64 12.29
CA THR A 45 -1.06 -1.97 12.37
C THR A 45 -1.79 -2.35 11.07
N THR A 46 -2.49 -1.39 10.46
CA THR A 46 -3.20 -1.59 9.20
C THR A 46 -2.24 -1.81 8.04
N VAL A 47 -1.16 -1.04 7.96
CA VAL A 47 -0.11 -1.21 6.93
C VAL A 47 0.55 -2.58 7.05
N GLU A 48 0.88 -3.02 8.26
CA GLU A 48 1.40 -4.37 8.50
C GLU A 48 0.44 -5.46 8.04
N PHE A 49 -0.85 -5.31 8.35
CA PHE A 49 -1.91 -6.23 7.90
C PHE A 49 -1.96 -6.32 6.37
N VAL A 50 -2.00 -5.17 5.69
CA VAL A 50 -2.07 -5.09 4.23
C VAL A 50 -0.83 -5.73 3.59
N CYS A 51 0.36 -5.42 4.10
CA CYS A 51 1.64 -6.01 3.66
C CYS A 51 1.66 -7.53 3.85
N ARG A 52 1.17 -8.02 5.00
CA ARG A 52 1.05 -9.46 5.26
C ARG A 52 0.08 -10.14 4.30
N ARG A 53 -1.07 -9.53 3.99
CA ARG A 53 -2.04 -10.09 3.05
C ARG A 53 -1.59 -10.02 1.60
N ALA A 54 -0.92 -8.94 1.18
CA ALA A 54 -0.30 -8.84 -0.14
C ALA A 54 0.78 -9.92 -0.37
N ARG A 55 1.43 -10.40 0.69
CA ARG A 55 2.34 -11.56 0.61
C ARG A 55 1.62 -12.90 0.45
N GLN A 56 0.31 -12.97 0.58
CA GLN A 56 -0.46 -14.21 0.50
C GLN A 56 -1.26 -14.35 -0.80
N VAL A 57 -1.35 -13.30 -1.62
CA VAL A 57 -2.06 -13.36 -2.92
C VAL A 57 -1.25 -14.12 -4.00
N PRO A 58 -1.91 -14.78 -4.98
CA PRO A 58 -1.25 -15.54 -6.05
C PRO A 58 -0.30 -14.70 -6.93
N GLY A 59 0.71 -15.37 -7.51
CA GLY A 59 1.91 -14.80 -8.14
C GLY A 59 1.74 -13.67 -9.19
N PRO A 60 0.72 -13.65 -10.07
CA PRO A 60 0.55 -12.59 -11.06
C PRO A 60 0.31 -11.19 -10.45
N LEU A 61 -0.39 -11.12 -9.31
CA LEU A 61 -0.62 -9.87 -8.57
C LEU A 61 0.63 -9.40 -7.84
N ARG A 62 1.44 -10.32 -7.31
CA ARG A 62 2.74 -10.01 -6.70
C ARG A 62 3.71 -9.39 -7.70
N LEU A 63 3.66 -9.83 -8.96
CA LEU A 63 4.43 -9.25 -10.06
C LEU A 63 4.00 -7.80 -10.36
N GLY A 64 2.68 -7.54 -10.43
CA GLY A 64 2.15 -6.19 -10.60
C GLY A 64 2.55 -5.23 -9.48
N VAL A 65 2.39 -5.66 -8.22
CA VAL A 65 2.78 -4.88 -7.03
C VAL A 65 4.28 -4.62 -7.00
N THR A 66 5.11 -5.62 -7.30
CA THR A 66 6.57 -5.46 -7.26
C THR A 66 7.08 -4.51 -8.36
N VAL A 67 6.52 -4.60 -9.57
CA VAL A 67 6.88 -3.72 -10.68
C VAL A 67 6.45 -2.27 -10.39
N LEU A 68 5.25 -2.07 -9.83
CA LEU A 68 4.75 -0.75 -9.44
C LEU A 68 5.56 -0.14 -8.30
N SER A 69 5.81 -0.88 -7.22
CA SER A 69 6.56 -0.38 -6.07
C SER A 69 8.04 -0.16 -6.39
N GLY A 70 8.61 -0.93 -7.33
CA GLY A 70 9.93 -0.65 -7.89
C GLY A 70 9.95 0.66 -8.69
N SER A 71 8.91 0.92 -9.50
CA SER A 71 8.82 2.15 -10.28
C SER A 71 8.64 3.40 -9.42
N THR A 72 7.85 3.35 -8.33
CA THR A 72 7.72 4.48 -7.40
C THR A 72 9.02 4.76 -6.65
N ALA A 73 9.77 3.74 -6.23
CA ALA A 73 11.07 3.94 -5.58
C ALA A 73 12.13 4.55 -6.51
N VAL A 74 12.05 4.28 -7.82
CA VAL A 74 12.89 4.92 -8.84
C VAL A 74 12.46 6.37 -9.08
N VAL A 75 11.16 6.65 -9.11
CA VAL A 75 10.60 8.00 -9.31
C VAL A 75 10.83 8.90 -8.08
N GLU A 76 10.69 8.39 -6.85
CA GLU A 76 10.98 9.11 -5.61
C GLU A 76 12.43 9.58 -5.50
N ARG A 77 13.38 8.87 -6.13
CA ARG A 77 14.78 9.29 -6.17
C ARG A 77 15.06 10.40 -7.19
N LEU A 78 14.11 10.70 -8.07
CA LEU A 78 14.30 11.61 -9.20
C LEU A 78 13.37 12.83 -9.18
N VAL A 79 12.33 12.86 -8.34
CA VAL A 79 11.23 13.82 -8.46
C VAL A 79 10.73 14.34 -7.11
N ASP A 80 10.60 15.67 -7.04
CA ASP A 80 10.01 16.47 -5.95
C ASP A 80 8.64 15.90 -5.47
N PRO A 81 8.38 15.74 -4.15
CA PRO A 81 7.15 15.14 -3.61
C PRO A 81 5.83 15.70 -4.19
N ASP A 82 5.77 17.00 -4.50
CA ASP A 82 4.57 17.63 -5.09
C ASP A 82 4.27 17.15 -6.52
N ARG A 83 5.30 16.77 -7.29
CA ARG A 83 5.15 16.20 -8.63
C ARG A 83 4.71 14.74 -8.60
N VAL A 84 5.01 14.00 -7.54
CA VAL A 84 4.55 12.61 -7.38
C VAL A 84 3.03 12.57 -7.19
N VAL A 85 2.49 13.49 -6.38
CA VAL A 85 1.03 13.63 -6.19
C VAL A 85 0.35 14.08 -7.49
N ALA A 86 0.94 15.02 -8.22
CA ALA A 86 0.43 15.46 -9.53
C ALA A 86 0.47 14.33 -10.57
N PHE A 87 1.53 13.52 -10.59
CA PHE A 87 1.66 12.35 -11.48
C PHE A 87 0.64 11.26 -11.13
N LEU A 88 0.47 10.94 -9.84
CA LEU A 88 -0.55 9.99 -9.38
C LEU A 88 -1.97 10.45 -9.74
N ARG A 89 -2.22 11.77 -9.79
CA ARG A 89 -3.50 12.35 -10.22
C ARG A 89 -3.69 12.39 -11.74
N SER A 90 -2.62 12.52 -12.53
CA SER A 90 -2.69 12.67 -13.99
C SER A 90 -2.58 11.36 -14.76
N THR A 91 -2.26 10.27 -14.08
CA THR A 91 -1.85 9.05 -14.75
C THR A 91 -3.01 8.05 -14.88
N GLU A 92 -3.43 7.80 -16.12
CA GLU A 92 -4.35 6.72 -16.51
C GLU A 92 -3.70 5.33 -16.43
N LEU A 93 -2.84 5.05 -15.44
CA LEU A 93 -2.23 3.72 -15.29
C LEU A 93 -3.23 2.79 -14.59
N PRO A 94 -3.92 1.89 -15.31
CA PRO A 94 -4.93 1.01 -14.73
C PRO A 94 -4.35 0.18 -13.58
N LEU A 95 -3.06 -0.16 -13.64
CA LEU A 95 -2.40 -0.97 -12.64
C LEU A 95 -2.16 -0.24 -11.31
N VAL A 96 -1.90 1.09 -11.33
CA VAL A 96 -1.78 1.90 -10.11
C VAL A 96 -3.14 1.99 -9.42
N GLY A 97 -4.21 2.19 -10.22
CA GLY A 97 -5.59 2.20 -9.75
C GLY A 97 -5.98 0.88 -9.10
N GLU A 98 -5.64 -0.26 -9.69
CA GLU A 98 -5.91 -1.57 -9.11
C GLU A 98 -5.11 -1.84 -7.82
N LEU A 99 -3.87 -1.34 -7.72
CA LEU A 99 -3.09 -1.43 -6.50
C LEU A 99 -3.73 -0.63 -5.35
N ALA A 100 -4.13 0.61 -5.63
CA ALA A 100 -4.84 1.46 -4.67
C ALA A 100 -6.19 0.83 -4.28
N ARG A 101 -6.91 0.23 -5.23
CA ARG A 101 -8.19 -0.47 -5.00
C ARG A 101 -8.00 -1.67 -4.07
N LEU A 102 -6.93 -2.44 -4.24
CA LEU A 102 -6.57 -3.55 -3.36
C LEU A 102 -6.25 -3.07 -1.94
N VAL A 103 -5.41 -2.04 -1.80
CA VAL A 103 -5.07 -1.48 -0.48
C VAL A 103 -6.32 -0.97 0.22
N ARG A 104 -7.17 -0.19 -0.47
CA ARG A 104 -8.42 0.34 0.09
C ARG A 104 -9.35 -0.79 0.54
N SER A 105 -9.54 -1.82 -0.28
CA SER A 105 -10.39 -2.97 0.08
C SER A 105 -9.90 -3.69 1.33
N LEU A 106 -8.60 -3.94 1.45
CA LEU A 106 -8.04 -4.66 2.60
C LEU A 106 -8.02 -3.79 3.86
N ALA A 107 -7.57 -2.54 3.72
CA ALA A 107 -7.41 -1.62 4.84
C ALA A 107 -8.74 -1.23 5.44
N PHE A 108 -9.75 -0.88 4.63
CA PHE A 108 -11.03 -0.42 5.15
C PHE A 108 -11.80 -1.57 5.80
N ALA A 109 -11.77 -2.76 5.20
CA ALA A 109 -12.31 -3.95 5.85
C ALA A 109 -11.64 -4.17 7.22
N PHE A 110 -10.31 -4.17 7.27
CA PHE A 110 -9.58 -4.38 8.51
C PHE A 110 -9.85 -3.31 9.57
N VAL A 111 -9.88 -2.03 9.20
CA VAL A 111 -10.10 -0.91 10.13
C VAL A 111 -11.47 -1.01 10.76
N TRP A 112 -12.53 -1.20 9.98
CA TRP A 112 -13.89 -1.27 10.51
C TRP A 112 -14.24 -2.63 11.16
N GLU A 113 -13.53 -3.71 10.83
CA GLU A 113 -13.63 -4.97 11.59
C GLU A 113 -12.93 -4.88 12.95
N THR A 114 -11.81 -4.14 13.03
CA THR A 114 -10.99 -4.04 14.25
C THR A 114 -11.47 -2.94 15.19
N TRP A 115 -11.90 -1.80 14.62
CA TRP A 115 -12.39 -0.63 15.32
C TRP A 115 -13.72 -0.17 14.71
N PRO A 116 -14.83 -0.86 15.03
CA PRO A 116 -16.12 -0.63 14.37
C PRO A 116 -16.67 0.80 14.56
N ASP A 117 -16.30 1.45 15.66
CA ASP A 117 -16.74 2.82 15.97
C ASP A 117 -15.91 3.90 15.25
N SER A 118 -14.96 3.52 14.39
CA SER A 118 -14.17 4.49 13.63
C SER A 118 -15.06 5.32 12.68
N SER A 119 -14.81 6.64 12.67
CA SER A 119 -15.46 7.58 11.75
C SER A 119 -15.00 7.34 10.30
N PRO A 120 -15.69 7.93 9.30
CA PRO A 120 -15.26 7.87 7.90
C PRO A 120 -13.82 8.38 7.63
N THR A 121 -13.27 9.24 8.49
CA THR A 121 -11.89 9.75 8.39
C THR A 121 -10.89 8.92 9.18
N GLY A 122 -11.33 7.87 9.88
CA GLY A 122 -10.50 7.01 10.72
C GLY A 122 -10.44 7.42 12.19
N ALA A 123 -11.05 8.55 12.56
CA ALA A 123 -11.08 9.01 13.94
C ALA A 123 -11.74 7.96 14.85
N PRO A 124 -11.24 7.72 16.07
CA PRO A 124 -11.92 6.85 17.03
C PRO A 124 -13.32 7.38 17.33
N GLY A 125 -14.30 6.48 17.40
CA GLY A 125 -15.63 6.81 17.91
C GLY A 125 -15.55 7.30 19.36
N ALA A 126 -16.49 8.16 19.74
CA ALA A 126 -16.66 8.51 21.14
C ALA A 126 -16.95 7.22 21.92
N VAL A 127 -16.15 6.95 22.95
CA VAL A 127 -16.47 5.90 23.91
C VAL A 127 -17.65 6.44 24.71
N ASP A 128 -18.86 5.95 24.45
CA ASP A 128 -20.00 6.18 25.34
C ASP A 128 -19.69 5.45 26.65
N VAL A 129 -19.25 6.22 27.65
CA VAL A 129 -19.00 5.77 29.03
C VAL A 129 -20.25 5.98 29.88
#